data_AF-A0A934N923-F1
#
_entry.id   AF-A0A934N923-F1
#
_cell.length_a   1.000
_cell.length_b   1.000
_cell.length_c   1.000
_cell.angle_alpha   90.00
_cell.angle_beta   90.00
_cell.angle_gamma   90.00
#
_symmetry.space_group_name_H-M   'P 1'
#
loop_
_entity.id
_entity.type
_entity.pdbx_description
1 polymer ?
#
loop_
_entity_poly.entity_id
_entity_poly.type
_entity_poly.pdbx_seq_one_letter_code
_entity_poly.pdbx_strand_id
1 'polypeptide(L)'
;MAKLLCAPSTGSILLIGMLVALVMAEGSPQSVLAATPAPSPAVGTVASAFRAAATEFGVPEEVLLAVGYVNTRWRMETSEDGGVGIMHLLHSPGNDTLSRAASLTGASEAALGQDMTTNIRGGAAVLSAAAGSPKPGNLDGWRQAVSSLGGGGLYADQVFTSLKKGARETLPGGERVALATHPDLAAPAQAARAASPDFGPAAWVPASSSNFTASSRPSVYIPNRIVIHVTQGSYSGAVSYFQNPAAQASAHYVMRSSDGASTQTVLERDVAWHAGNWDFNTKSFGIEHEGFVDNPSWFTDAMYRASAQLAASLVRKYSIPIDRQHIISHNEVPDPLNPGLTGGRDHHSDPGPFWNWGLYMSYVQAYAGSYCSVNGGGSWQRLPGAAYDVGVGSSGSTWVIGTDPAVGGYGLYHWTGSGWSRSSGAGVRVAVDPAGVPWVVNVNGNIYRLAAGGVWQQVTGIAMDLAIGSDGSTWAIATDDTLGGFGIYYLTGAGWQRVEGGGTRIAAGPNGSVWVVNSWGAVYERTTTGWRLRPGAGYDIGFATGRGTTIVGNNRVCGGYRLWSWNGSSWTSVPGAGIGVGVDPLGKAWVVNDSQVIYKQV
;
A
#
# COMPACT_ATOMS: atom_id res chain seq x y z
N MET A 1 8.06 -12.29 32.45
CA MET A 1 8.07 -12.35 33.93
C MET A 1 9.14 -11.38 34.45
N ALA A 2 8.76 -10.51 35.41
CA ALA A 2 9.55 -9.67 36.36
C ALA A 2 10.90 -9.06 35.92
N LYS A 3 10.96 -7.73 35.67
CA LYS A 3 11.40 -6.62 36.57
C LYS A 3 12.92 -6.48 36.77
N LEU A 4 13.49 -5.33 36.38
CA LEU A 4 14.24 -4.45 37.29
C LEU A 4 14.33 -3.01 36.74
N LEU A 5 14.26 -2.04 37.66
CA LEU A 5 14.23 -0.58 37.47
C LEU A 5 15.63 0.04 37.40
N CYS A 6 15.77 1.22 36.77
CA CYS A 6 16.41 2.38 37.42
C CYS A 6 16.02 3.72 36.74
N ALA A 7 15.98 4.78 37.55
CA ALA A 7 15.28 6.07 37.38
C ALA A 7 16.08 7.17 36.60
N PRO A 8 15.47 8.32 36.24
CA PRO A 8 16.05 9.32 35.35
C PRO A 8 16.77 10.47 36.09
N SER A 9 17.75 11.10 35.43
CA SER A 9 18.39 12.34 35.89
C SER A 9 17.81 13.56 35.16
N THR A 10 17.34 14.52 35.95
CA THR A 10 16.95 15.88 35.56
C THR A 10 18.17 16.77 35.35
N GLY A 11 18.20 17.55 34.27
CA GLY A 11 19.18 18.60 34.02
C GLY A 11 18.54 19.78 33.29
N SER A 12 18.38 20.89 34.00
CA SER A 12 17.73 22.14 33.59
C SER A 12 18.43 22.86 32.43
N ILE A 13 17.65 23.40 31.50
CA ILE A 13 18.08 24.32 30.42
C ILE A 13 17.99 25.76 30.95
N LEU A 14 19.09 26.50 30.86
CA LEU A 14 19.15 27.94 31.14
C LEU A 14 19.16 28.71 29.81
N LEU A 15 18.11 29.50 29.58
CA LEU A 15 18.02 30.52 28.53
C LEU A 15 18.82 31.75 28.93
N ILE A 16 19.74 32.22 28.08
CA ILE A 16 20.03 33.66 27.92
C ILE A 16 20.34 33.91 26.44
N GLY A 17 19.50 34.73 25.80
CA GLY A 17 19.80 35.35 24.52
C GLY A 17 20.52 36.69 24.70
N MET A 18 21.32 37.08 23.72
CA MET A 18 21.44 38.50 23.38
C MET A 18 21.94 38.68 21.95
N LEU A 19 21.17 39.48 21.22
CA LEU A 19 21.36 39.95 19.86
C LEU A 19 22.28 41.18 19.87
N VAL A 20 23.31 41.22 19.03
CA VAL A 20 23.98 42.48 18.63
C VAL A 20 24.28 42.42 17.14
N ALA A 21 23.63 43.31 16.40
CA ALA A 21 23.98 43.67 15.03
C ALA A 21 25.01 44.80 15.05
N LEU A 22 25.94 44.85 14.09
CA LEU A 22 26.01 45.90 13.05
C LEU A 22 27.31 45.83 12.22
N VAL A 23 27.17 46.28 10.96
CA VAL A 23 28.15 46.86 10.02
C VAL A 23 28.67 45.93 8.92
N MET A 24 28.10 46.14 7.74
CA MET A 24 28.62 45.75 6.43
C MET A 24 29.69 46.77 6.01
N ALA A 25 30.85 46.28 5.55
CA ALA A 25 31.78 47.05 4.74
C ALA A 25 32.23 46.16 3.56
N GLU A 26 31.96 46.67 2.35
CA GLU A 26 32.29 46.02 1.08
C GLU A 26 33.82 46.04 0.85
N GLY A 27 34.39 44.86 0.64
CA GLY A 27 35.79 44.68 0.25
C GLY A 27 35.88 43.58 -0.80
N SER A 28 36.28 43.96 -2.01
CA SER A 28 36.48 43.06 -3.16
C SER A 28 37.54 41.99 -2.84
N PRO A 29 37.28 40.68 -2.99
CA PRO A 29 38.34 39.69 -2.87
C PRO A 29 39.12 39.58 -4.19
N GLN A 30 40.36 40.06 -4.18
CA GLN A 30 41.37 39.66 -5.15
C GLN A 30 41.65 38.16 -5.00
N SER A 31 41.67 37.48 -6.14
CA SER A 31 41.97 36.06 -6.31
C SER A 31 43.38 35.71 -5.84
N VAL A 32 43.48 34.97 -4.73
CA VAL A 32 44.70 34.25 -4.35
C VAL A 32 44.51 32.81 -4.80
N LEU A 33 45.20 32.43 -5.89
CA LEU A 33 45.32 31.03 -6.31
C LEU A 33 46.13 30.27 -5.27
N ALA A 34 45.45 29.62 -4.33
CA ALA A 34 46.06 28.60 -3.49
C ALA A 34 46.33 27.36 -4.35
N ALA A 35 47.62 27.08 -4.59
CA ALA A 35 48.05 25.83 -5.20
C ALA A 35 47.52 24.66 -4.37
N THR A 36 46.76 23.77 -5.01
CA THR A 36 46.25 22.54 -4.43
C THR A 36 47.45 21.66 -4.05
N PRO A 37 47.55 21.13 -2.81
CA PRO A 37 48.57 20.13 -2.50
C PRO A 37 48.33 18.91 -3.37
N ALA A 38 49.40 18.36 -3.96
CA ALA A 38 49.34 17.07 -4.65
C ALA A 38 48.75 16.01 -3.70
N PRO A 39 47.90 15.10 -4.19
CA PRO A 39 47.32 14.05 -3.35
C PRO A 39 48.45 13.23 -2.71
N SER A 40 48.41 13.15 -1.38
CA SER A 40 49.23 12.23 -0.58
C SER A 40 49.08 10.80 -1.09
N PRO A 41 50.11 9.94 -1.01
CA PRO A 41 50.02 8.56 -1.46
C PRO A 41 48.92 7.83 -0.69
N ALA A 42 47.95 7.29 -1.43
CA ALA A 42 46.67 6.81 -0.92
C ALA A 42 46.83 5.59 0.01
N VAL A 43 46.08 5.60 1.12
CA VAL A 43 45.49 4.38 1.70
C VAL A 43 44.84 3.60 0.55
N GLY A 44 45.07 2.28 0.45
CA GLY A 44 44.68 1.49 -0.72
C GLY A 44 43.23 1.72 -1.17
N THR A 45 43.01 1.85 -2.47
CA THR A 45 41.68 1.99 -3.11
C THR A 45 40.82 0.72 -2.95
N VAL A 46 39.49 0.83 -3.03
CA VAL A 46 38.57 -0.32 -3.05
C VAL A 46 38.97 -1.31 -4.14
N ALA A 47 39.24 -0.83 -5.36
CA ALA A 47 39.65 -1.67 -6.48
C ALA A 47 40.95 -2.45 -6.19
N SER A 48 41.94 -1.79 -5.58
CA SER A 48 43.19 -2.48 -5.19
C SER A 48 42.99 -3.52 -4.10
N ALA A 49 42.08 -3.28 -3.15
CA ALA A 49 41.76 -4.24 -2.10
C ALA A 49 41.07 -5.49 -2.67
N PHE A 50 40.14 -5.33 -3.61
CA PHE A 50 39.52 -6.46 -4.32
C PHE A 50 40.55 -7.30 -5.08
N ARG A 51 41.46 -6.67 -5.85
CA ARG A 51 42.51 -7.38 -6.58
C ARG A 51 43.47 -8.14 -5.66
N ALA A 52 43.85 -7.53 -4.54
CA ALA A 52 44.71 -8.16 -3.55
C ALA A 52 44.03 -9.40 -2.93
N ALA A 53 42.78 -9.26 -2.49
CA ALA A 53 42.02 -10.37 -1.91
C ALA A 53 41.73 -11.49 -2.93
N ALA A 54 41.42 -11.14 -4.18
CA ALA A 54 41.26 -12.09 -5.28
C ALA A 54 42.49 -12.97 -5.46
N THR A 55 43.67 -12.34 -5.52
CA THR A 55 44.97 -13.01 -5.64
C THR A 55 45.25 -13.90 -4.43
N GLU A 56 45.00 -13.39 -3.23
CA GLU A 56 45.29 -14.09 -1.98
C GLU A 56 44.46 -15.36 -1.80
N PHE A 57 43.16 -15.32 -2.09
CA PHE A 57 42.25 -16.44 -1.82
C PHE A 57 41.90 -17.28 -3.05
N GLY A 58 42.46 -16.96 -4.21
CA GLY A 58 42.17 -17.66 -5.46
C GLY A 58 40.71 -17.55 -5.88
N VAL A 59 40.11 -16.37 -5.70
CA VAL A 59 38.76 -16.03 -6.15
C VAL A 59 38.86 -15.06 -7.32
N PRO A 60 38.07 -15.20 -8.40
CA PRO A 60 38.04 -14.20 -9.46
C PRO A 60 37.67 -12.80 -8.92
N GLU A 61 38.43 -11.77 -9.30
CA GLU A 61 38.21 -10.38 -8.87
C GLU A 61 36.79 -9.91 -9.23
N GLU A 62 36.27 -10.35 -10.38
CA GLU A 62 34.96 -10.01 -10.89
C GLU A 62 33.84 -10.56 -10.00
N VAL A 63 33.98 -11.78 -9.46
CA VAL A 63 33.00 -12.36 -8.54
C VAL A 63 32.96 -11.57 -7.24
N LEU A 64 34.13 -11.19 -6.69
CA LEU A 64 34.18 -10.37 -5.48
C LEU A 64 33.59 -8.97 -5.70
N LEU A 65 33.92 -8.33 -6.82
CA LEU A 65 33.34 -7.05 -7.21
C LEU A 65 31.82 -7.17 -7.36
N ALA A 66 31.30 -8.22 -7.97
CA ALA A 66 29.85 -8.39 -8.11
C ALA A 66 29.15 -8.62 -6.77
N VAL A 67 29.74 -9.40 -5.87
CA VAL A 67 29.25 -9.58 -4.49
C VAL A 67 29.22 -8.24 -3.75
N GLY A 68 30.33 -7.49 -3.73
CA GLY A 68 30.38 -6.19 -3.07
C GLY A 68 29.44 -5.16 -3.69
N TYR A 69 29.19 -5.24 -5.00
CA TYR A 69 28.23 -4.36 -5.67
C TYR A 69 26.80 -4.64 -5.23
N VAL A 70 26.39 -5.91 -5.23
CA VAL A 70 25.02 -6.32 -4.84
C VAL A 70 24.75 -6.00 -3.37
N ASN A 71 25.74 -6.18 -2.51
CA ASN A 71 25.57 -6.00 -1.07
C ASN A 71 25.44 -4.52 -0.69
N THR A 72 26.34 -3.68 -1.18
CA THR A 72 26.52 -2.31 -0.64
C THR A 72 26.90 -1.28 -1.70
N ARG A 73 26.93 -1.66 -2.99
CA ARG A 73 27.54 -0.85 -4.06
C ARG A 73 28.96 -0.41 -3.70
N TRP A 74 29.75 -1.34 -3.15
CA TRP A 74 31.14 -1.15 -2.75
C TRP A 74 31.38 -0.09 -1.66
N ARG A 75 30.42 0.13 -0.78
CA ARG A 75 30.55 1.04 0.37
C ARG A 75 30.60 0.27 1.68
N MET A 76 31.27 0.84 2.67
CA MET A 76 31.25 0.29 4.03
C MET A 76 29.93 0.67 4.69
N GLU A 77 28.95 -0.22 4.58
CA GLU A 77 27.61 -0.05 5.12
C GLU A 77 27.32 -1.06 6.23
N THR A 78 26.36 -0.74 7.09
CA THR A 78 25.76 -1.69 8.03
C THR A 78 24.30 -1.88 7.65
N SER A 79 23.90 -3.12 7.44
CA SER A 79 22.54 -3.46 7.06
C SER A 79 21.64 -3.71 8.26
N GLU A 80 20.32 -3.55 8.10
CA GLU A 80 19.32 -3.75 9.15
C GLU A 80 19.34 -5.18 9.72
N ASP A 81 19.68 -6.16 8.87
CA ASP A 81 19.85 -7.55 9.28
C ASP A 81 21.13 -7.81 10.08
N GLY A 82 21.97 -6.78 10.30
CA GLY A 82 23.21 -6.84 11.07
C GLY A 82 24.46 -7.16 10.24
N GLY A 83 24.36 -7.23 8.91
CA GLY A 83 25.53 -7.44 8.05
C GLY A 83 26.45 -6.22 7.98
N VAL A 84 27.77 -6.45 7.98
CA VAL A 84 28.77 -5.37 8.05
C VAL A 84 29.70 -5.31 6.82
N GLY A 85 29.95 -4.07 6.38
CA GLY A 85 30.93 -3.68 5.37
C GLY A 85 30.60 -4.12 3.95
N ILE A 86 31.54 -3.87 3.03
CA ILE A 86 31.36 -4.07 1.58
C ILE A 86 30.84 -5.47 1.24
N MET A 87 31.36 -6.49 1.92
CA MET A 87 31.06 -7.89 1.67
C MET A 87 29.86 -8.42 2.46
N HIS A 88 29.18 -7.58 3.25
CA HIS A 88 28.03 -7.96 4.10
C HIS A 88 28.31 -9.22 4.92
N LEU A 89 29.29 -9.12 5.81
CA LEU A 89 29.61 -10.22 6.72
C LEU A 89 28.59 -10.20 7.86
N LEU A 90 27.89 -11.32 8.07
CA LEU A 90 26.71 -11.40 8.93
C LEU A 90 26.98 -12.35 10.09
N HIS A 91 26.47 -11.97 11.27
CA HIS A 91 26.33 -12.88 12.40
C HIS A 91 24.89 -13.40 12.45
N SER A 92 24.66 -14.65 12.04
CA SER A 92 23.32 -15.23 11.99
C SER A 92 23.31 -16.71 12.36
N PRO A 93 22.34 -17.18 13.19
CA PRO A 93 22.19 -18.59 13.51
C PRO A 93 22.04 -19.44 12.23
N GLY A 94 23.03 -20.28 11.94
CA GLY A 94 23.03 -21.18 10.77
C GLY A 94 23.74 -20.65 9.53
N ASN A 95 24.15 -19.37 9.49
CA ASN A 95 24.99 -18.80 8.43
C ASN A 95 25.81 -17.61 8.95
N ASP A 96 26.81 -17.89 9.78
CA ASP A 96 27.68 -16.90 10.41
C ASP A 96 28.93 -16.67 9.55
N THR A 97 28.84 -15.73 8.61
CA THR A 97 29.94 -15.39 7.71
C THR A 97 30.97 -14.48 8.37
N LEU A 98 30.60 -13.70 9.37
CA LEU A 98 31.51 -12.81 10.08
C LEU A 98 32.50 -13.59 10.96
N SER A 99 32.02 -14.48 11.84
CA SER A 99 32.92 -15.29 12.67
C SER A 99 33.75 -16.26 11.82
N ARG A 100 33.18 -16.76 10.72
CA ARG A 100 33.93 -17.56 9.75
C ARG A 100 35.04 -16.77 9.06
N ALA A 101 34.78 -15.52 8.65
CA ALA A 101 35.79 -14.64 8.08
C ALA A 101 36.92 -14.36 9.08
N ALA A 102 36.58 -14.11 10.35
CA ALA A 102 37.56 -13.92 11.42
C ALA A 102 38.48 -15.15 11.57
N SER A 103 37.88 -16.35 11.64
CA SER A 103 38.63 -17.60 11.75
C SER A 103 39.53 -17.87 10.54
N LEU A 104 39.11 -17.54 9.32
CA LEU A 104 39.86 -17.82 8.10
C LEU A 104 40.98 -16.82 7.82
N THR A 105 40.83 -15.58 8.28
CA THR A 105 41.81 -14.50 8.00
C THR A 105 42.71 -14.17 9.18
N GLY A 106 42.34 -14.59 10.39
CA GLY A 106 42.98 -14.21 11.65
C GLY A 106 42.65 -12.78 12.11
N ALA A 107 41.76 -12.06 11.41
CA ALA A 107 41.34 -10.73 11.78
C ALA A 107 40.26 -10.76 12.88
N SER A 108 40.14 -9.68 13.66
CA SER A 108 39.03 -9.53 14.60
C SER A 108 37.74 -9.15 13.86
N GLU A 109 36.59 -9.52 14.44
CA GLU A 109 35.28 -9.12 13.90
C GLU A 109 35.11 -7.59 13.86
N ALA A 110 35.68 -6.87 14.84
CA ALA A 110 35.71 -5.42 14.83
C ALA A 110 36.46 -4.86 13.62
N ALA A 111 37.63 -5.43 13.28
CA ALA A 111 38.38 -5.02 12.09
C ALA A 111 37.62 -5.38 10.81
N LEU A 112 36.99 -6.55 10.75
CA LEU A 112 36.14 -6.95 9.62
C LEU A 112 34.93 -6.03 9.44
N GLY A 113 34.40 -5.44 10.50
CA GLY A 113 33.27 -4.52 10.43
C GLY A 113 33.65 -3.07 10.09
N GLN A 114 34.89 -2.65 10.36
CA GLN A 114 35.28 -1.24 10.31
C GLN A 114 36.36 -0.93 9.27
N ASP A 115 37.18 -1.89 8.89
CA ASP A 115 38.25 -1.71 7.91
C ASP A 115 37.88 -2.32 6.56
N MET A 116 37.87 -1.48 5.53
CA MET A 116 37.50 -1.83 4.16
C MET A 116 38.34 -2.99 3.61
N THR A 117 39.66 -2.94 3.78
CA THR A 117 40.56 -3.95 3.22
C THR A 117 40.34 -5.29 3.93
N THR A 118 40.23 -5.26 5.25
CA THR A 118 39.98 -6.44 6.09
C THR A 118 38.63 -7.06 5.76
N ASN A 119 37.58 -6.26 5.57
CA ASN A 119 36.25 -6.74 5.18
C ASN A 119 36.26 -7.47 3.83
N ILE A 120 36.90 -6.86 2.80
CA ILE A 120 37.04 -7.48 1.47
C ILE A 120 37.83 -8.80 1.56
N ARG A 121 38.92 -8.79 2.32
CA ARG A 121 39.76 -9.97 2.59
C ARG A 121 38.95 -11.08 3.28
N GLY A 122 38.13 -10.74 4.27
CA GLY A 122 37.21 -11.63 4.96
C GLY A 122 36.17 -12.27 4.04
N GLY A 123 35.48 -11.46 3.24
CA GLY A 123 34.51 -11.96 2.27
C GLY A 123 35.13 -12.89 1.22
N ALA A 124 36.33 -12.55 0.73
CA ALA A 124 37.07 -13.41 -0.19
C ALA A 124 37.47 -14.74 0.43
N ALA A 125 37.91 -14.74 1.70
CA ALA A 125 38.24 -15.96 2.43
C ALA A 125 37.02 -16.87 2.59
N VAL A 126 35.86 -16.33 2.98
CA VAL A 126 34.61 -17.09 3.14
C VAL A 126 34.16 -17.67 1.80
N LEU A 127 34.18 -16.88 0.73
CA LEU A 127 33.78 -17.34 -0.60
C LEU A 127 34.74 -18.40 -1.16
N SER A 128 36.04 -18.22 -0.96
CA SER A 128 37.04 -19.23 -1.31
C SER A 128 36.78 -20.54 -0.55
N ALA A 129 36.55 -20.47 0.76
CA ALA A 129 36.25 -21.66 1.56
C ALA A 129 34.95 -22.35 1.11
N ALA A 130 33.94 -21.58 0.68
CA ALA A 130 32.69 -22.12 0.13
C ALA A 130 32.87 -22.81 -1.22
N ALA A 131 33.81 -22.38 -2.06
CA ALA A 131 34.08 -22.98 -3.36
C ALA A 131 34.83 -24.33 -3.27
N GLY A 132 35.38 -24.69 -2.12
CA GLY A 132 36.08 -25.95 -1.91
C GLY A 132 37.41 -26.06 -2.66
N SER A 133 37.87 -27.30 -2.88
CA SER A 133 39.09 -27.63 -3.61
C SER A 133 38.85 -28.88 -4.49
N PRO A 134 39.23 -28.87 -5.78
CA PRO A 134 39.84 -27.76 -6.52
C PRO A 134 38.88 -26.59 -6.73
N LYS A 135 39.42 -25.39 -6.96
CA LYS A 135 38.62 -24.20 -7.28
C LYS A 135 37.96 -24.34 -8.65
N PRO A 136 36.77 -23.73 -8.86
CA PRO A 136 36.16 -23.69 -10.18
C PRO A 136 37.05 -22.97 -11.20
N GLY A 137 37.23 -23.57 -12.37
CA GLY A 137 38.07 -23.04 -13.45
C GLY A 137 37.42 -21.94 -14.31
N ASN A 138 36.15 -21.62 -14.07
CA ASN A 138 35.40 -20.56 -14.76
C ASN A 138 34.44 -19.85 -13.81
N LEU A 139 33.92 -18.69 -14.23
CA LEU A 139 33.02 -17.86 -13.42
C LEU A 139 31.71 -18.56 -13.05
N ASP A 140 31.09 -19.30 -13.97
CA ASP A 140 29.82 -20.01 -13.72
C ASP A 140 29.93 -21.03 -12.58
N GLY A 141 31.08 -21.68 -12.43
CA GLY A 141 31.33 -22.63 -11.36
C GLY A 141 31.35 -22.03 -9.95
N TRP A 142 31.46 -20.70 -9.80
CA TRP A 142 31.39 -20.02 -8.50
C TRP A 142 29.97 -19.82 -7.97
N ARG A 143 28.94 -20.09 -8.77
CA ARG A 143 27.55 -19.78 -8.41
C ARG A 143 27.06 -20.48 -7.15
N GLN A 144 27.45 -21.74 -6.95
CA GLN A 144 27.09 -22.48 -5.73
C GLN A 144 27.75 -21.88 -4.49
N ALA A 145 29.01 -21.45 -4.59
CA ALA A 145 29.72 -20.81 -3.50
C ALA A 145 29.06 -19.48 -3.11
N VAL A 146 28.71 -18.64 -4.10
CA VAL A 146 27.98 -17.38 -3.87
C VAL A 146 26.63 -17.64 -3.22
N SER A 147 25.88 -18.64 -3.69
CA SER A 147 24.57 -19.03 -3.11
C SER A 147 24.67 -19.43 -1.63
N SER A 148 25.85 -19.83 -1.14
CA SER A 148 26.05 -20.27 0.23
C SER A 148 26.45 -19.16 1.20
N LEU A 149 26.74 -17.95 0.70
CA LEU A 149 27.12 -16.81 1.54
C LEU A 149 25.92 -16.20 2.28
N GLY A 150 24.71 -16.37 1.76
CA GLY A 150 23.46 -15.80 2.29
C GLY A 150 22.42 -15.67 1.17
N GLY A 151 21.13 -15.62 1.50
CA GLY A 151 20.04 -15.40 0.53
C GLY A 151 19.85 -16.45 -0.57
N GLY A 152 20.59 -17.57 -0.52
CA GLY A 152 20.41 -18.74 -1.36
C GLY A 152 20.51 -18.46 -2.87
N GLY A 153 19.69 -19.17 -3.65
CA GLY A 153 19.67 -19.02 -5.11
C GLY A 153 19.26 -17.62 -5.58
N LEU A 154 18.48 -16.87 -4.80
CA LEU A 154 18.08 -15.49 -5.16
C LEU A 154 19.26 -14.53 -5.13
N TYR A 155 20.09 -14.66 -4.11
CA TYR A 155 21.31 -13.87 -4.00
C TYR A 155 22.29 -14.21 -5.14
N ALA A 156 22.51 -15.49 -5.42
CA ALA A 156 23.34 -15.91 -6.54
C ALA A 156 22.81 -15.40 -7.89
N ASP A 157 21.49 -15.40 -8.12
CA ASP A 157 20.88 -14.81 -9.31
C ASP A 157 21.21 -13.31 -9.46
N GLN A 158 21.14 -12.56 -8.36
CA GLN A 158 21.40 -11.13 -8.36
C GLN A 158 22.88 -10.82 -8.63
N VAL A 159 23.81 -11.56 -8.02
CA VAL A 159 25.25 -11.44 -8.25
C VAL A 159 25.60 -11.78 -9.70
N PHE A 160 25.09 -12.90 -10.23
CA PHE A 160 25.40 -13.31 -11.61
C PHE A 160 24.71 -12.42 -12.66
N THR A 161 23.57 -11.83 -12.34
CA THR A 161 22.97 -10.77 -13.18
C THR A 161 23.89 -9.55 -13.25
N SER A 162 24.49 -9.16 -12.12
CA SER A 162 25.43 -8.03 -12.05
C SER A 162 26.74 -8.33 -12.78
N LEU A 163 27.30 -9.54 -12.63
CA LEU A 163 28.44 -10.02 -13.43
C LEU A 163 28.17 -9.93 -14.93
N LYS A 164 26.98 -10.37 -15.37
CA LYS A 164 26.61 -10.36 -16.78
C LYS A 164 26.46 -8.94 -17.34
N LYS A 165 25.81 -8.05 -16.59
CA LYS A 165 25.50 -6.67 -17.02
C LYS A 165 26.62 -5.66 -16.77
N GLY A 166 27.58 -5.99 -15.91
CA GLY A 166 28.55 -5.03 -15.39
C GLY A 166 27.91 -3.97 -14.50
N ALA A 167 28.75 -3.17 -13.85
CA ALA A 167 28.33 -2.08 -12.97
C ALA A 167 29.40 -0.99 -12.88
N ARG A 168 29.02 0.21 -12.46
CA ARG A 168 29.94 1.33 -12.22
C ARG A 168 29.40 2.27 -11.18
N GLU A 169 30.27 2.75 -10.30
CA GLU A 169 29.94 3.68 -9.23
C GLU A 169 31.08 4.68 -9.05
N THR A 170 30.74 5.86 -8.52
CA THR A 170 31.73 6.81 -7.98
C THR A 170 31.53 6.86 -6.47
N LEU A 171 32.54 6.40 -5.74
CA LEU A 171 32.51 6.29 -4.29
C LEU A 171 32.77 7.66 -3.63
N PRO A 172 32.39 7.82 -2.34
CA PRO A 172 32.87 8.95 -1.54
C PRO A 172 34.41 9.03 -1.63
N GLY A 173 34.94 10.24 -1.87
CA GLY A 173 36.37 10.44 -2.15
C GLY A 173 36.76 10.39 -3.63
N GLY A 174 35.81 10.10 -4.54
CA GLY A 174 35.99 10.24 -5.99
C GLY A 174 36.56 9.01 -6.70
N GLU A 175 36.83 7.91 -5.97
CA GLU A 175 37.23 6.64 -6.59
C GLU A 175 36.12 6.14 -7.54
N ARG A 176 36.51 5.75 -8.75
CA ARG A 176 35.60 5.12 -9.71
C ARG A 176 35.87 3.62 -9.71
N VAL A 177 34.88 2.83 -9.30
CA VAL A 177 34.94 1.38 -9.32
C VAL A 177 34.01 0.87 -10.43
N ALA A 178 34.48 -0.14 -11.17
CA ALA A 178 33.74 -0.73 -12.26
C ALA A 178 33.85 -2.25 -12.25
N LEU A 179 32.74 -2.91 -12.57
CA LEU A 179 32.64 -4.32 -12.87
C LEU A 179 32.42 -4.47 -14.37
N ALA A 180 33.31 -5.20 -15.04
CA ALA A 180 33.20 -5.48 -16.46
C ALA A 180 31.97 -6.35 -16.78
N THR A 181 31.45 -6.22 -18.00
CA THR A 181 30.35 -7.06 -18.50
C THR A 181 30.85 -8.44 -18.92
N HIS A 182 30.16 -9.50 -18.54
CA HIS A 182 30.40 -10.85 -19.01
C HIS A 182 29.17 -11.43 -19.73
N PRO A 183 28.90 -11.05 -21.00
CA PRO A 183 27.68 -11.43 -21.72
C PRO A 183 27.53 -12.94 -21.94
N ASP A 184 28.67 -13.65 -22.00
CA ASP A 184 28.76 -15.08 -22.27
C ASP A 184 28.41 -15.96 -21.05
N LEU A 185 28.27 -15.38 -19.85
CA LEU A 185 27.79 -16.12 -18.69
C LEU A 185 26.43 -16.74 -18.97
N ALA A 186 26.22 -17.95 -18.46
CA ALA A 186 24.92 -18.57 -18.48
C ALA A 186 23.87 -17.58 -17.95
N ALA A 187 22.69 -17.54 -18.59
CA ALA A 187 21.59 -16.78 -18.01
C ALA A 187 21.41 -17.25 -16.56
N PRO A 188 21.17 -16.34 -15.59
CA PRO A 188 20.89 -16.75 -14.23
C PRO A 188 19.83 -17.86 -14.30
N ALA A 189 20.08 -18.98 -13.63
CA ALA A 189 19.09 -20.02 -13.52
C ALA A 189 17.95 -19.44 -12.69
N GLN A 190 17.06 -18.68 -13.34
CA GLN A 190 15.75 -18.34 -12.85
C GLN A 190 15.08 -19.70 -12.65
N ALA A 191 15.28 -20.30 -11.48
CA ALA A 191 14.30 -21.22 -10.98
C ALA A 191 12.98 -20.47 -11.14
N ALA A 192 12.07 -21.01 -11.95
CA ALA A 192 10.79 -20.37 -12.22
C ALA A 192 10.11 -20.16 -10.87
N ARG A 193 10.28 -18.97 -10.29
CA ARG A 193 9.65 -18.62 -9.03
C ARG A 193 8.18 -18.50 -9.36
N ALA A 194 7.34 -19.08 -8.51
CA ALA A 194 5.90 -18.97 -8.69
C ALA A 194 5.55 -17.48 -8.82
N ALA A 195 4.62 -17.15 -9.73
CA ALA A 195 4.11 -15.79 -9.79
C ALA A 195 3.42 -15.44 -8.47
N SER A 196 3.53 -14.17 -8.08
CA SER A 196 2.81 -13.62 -6.94
C SER A 196 1.30 -13.87 -7.07
N PRO A 197 0.62 -14.38 -6.02
CA PRO A 197 -0.82 -14.57 -6.04
C PRO A 197 -1.62 -13.27 -6.15
N ASP A 198 -1.08 -12.15 -5.65
CA ASP A 198 -1.80 -10.88 -5.55
C ASP A 198 -1.37 -9.82 -6.57
N PHE A 199 -0.13 -9.90 -7.08
CA PHE A 199 0.44 -8.96 -8.04
C PHE A 199 1.34 -9.69 -9.05
N GLY A 200 0.75 -10.15 -10.16
CA GLY A 200 1.40 -11.04 -11.14
C GLY A 200 2.82 -10.69 -11.61
N PRO A 201 3.24 -9.41 -11.74
CA PRO A 201 4.64 -9.07 -12.07
C PRO A 201 5.67 -9.44 -11.00
N ALA A 202 5.27 -9.64 -9.74
CA ALA A 202 6.16 -10.06 -8.67
C ALA A 202 6.34 -11.59 -8.65
N ALA A 203 7.51 -12.03 -8.16
CA ALA A 203 7.72 -13.41 -7.75
C ALA A 203 7.08 -13.68 -6.37
N TRP A 204 6.77 -14.94 -6.07
CA TRP A 204 6.32 -15.38 -4.75
C TRP A 204 7.44 -16.09 -4.00
N VAL A 205 7.86 -15.53 -2.87
CA VAL A 205 8.80 -16.16 -1.92
C VAL A 205 8.30 -15.86 -0.51
N PRO A 206 7.57 -16.79 0.13
CA PRO A 206 6.89 -16.48 1.39
C PRO A 206 7.86 -16.19 2.52
N ALA A 207 7.49 -15.23 3.36
CA ALA A 207 8.07 -15.04 4.69
C ALA A 207 7.75 -16.24 5.59
N SER A 208 8.51 -16.38 6.68
CA SER A 208 8.18 -17.35 7.73
C SER A 208 6.81 -17.04 8.32
N SER A 209 6.00 -18.07 8.58
CA SER A 209 4.72 -17.92 9.27
C SER A 209 4.84 -17.35 10.69
N SER A 210 6.05 -17.31 11.25
CA SER A 210 6.34 -16.68 12.54
C SER A 210 6.50 -15.16 12.46
N ASN A 211 6.49 -14.57 11.26
CA ASN A 211 6.81 -13.15 11.03
C ASN A 211 5.61 -12.30 10.57
N PHE A 212 4.40 -12.87 10.51
CA PHE A 212 3.18 -12.16 10.12
C PHE A 212 1.95 -12.76 10.83
N THR A 213 0.81 -12.06 10.77
CA THR A 213 -0.45 -12.55 11.32
C THR A 213 -1.42 -12.94 10.21
N ALA A 214 -1.85 -14.21 10.20
CA ALA A 214 -2.90 -14.66 9.30
C ALA A 214 -4.20 -13.87 9.52
N SER A 215 -4.85 -13.45 8.43
CA SER A 215 -6.05 -12.61 8.51
C SER A 215 -6.97 -12.85 7.31
N SER A 216 -8.07 -12.09 7.27
CA SER A 216 -9.08 -12.13 6.21
C SER A 216 -9.34 -10.72 5.65
N ARG A 217 -8.30 -9.91 5.46
CA ARG A 217 -8.45 -8.58 4.87
C ARG A 217 -9.03 -8.68 3.44
N PRO A 218 -9.96 -7.79 3.04
CA PRO A 218 -10.37 -6.58 3.73
C PRO A 218 -11.52 -6.72 4.75
N SER A 219 -12.03 -7.93 5.01
CA SER A 219 -13.25 -8.12 5.82
C SER A 219 -13.09 -7.75 7.30
N VAL A 220 -11.95 -8.08 7.92
CA VAL A 220 -11.67 -7.76 9.33
C VAL A 220 -10.97 -6.41 9.48
N TYR A 221 -10.03 -6.11 8.58
CA TYR A 221 -9.38 -4.80 8.50
C TYR A 221 -9.39 -4.34 7.05
N ILE A 222 -9.86 -3.11 6.81
CA ILE A 222 -9.86 -2.50 5.48
C ILE A 222 -8.54 -1.75 5.30
N PRO A 223 -7.63 -2.22 4.43
CA PRO A 223 -6.40 -1.50 4.14
C PRO A 223 -6.72 -0.14 3.53
N ASN A 224 -6.08 0.91 4.04
CA ASN A 224 -6.26 2.27 3.58
C ASN A 224 -4.92 3.01 3.40
N ARG A 225 -3.78 2.32 3.55
CA ARG A 225 -2.45 2.94 3.44
C ARG A 225 -1.42 2.06 2.76
N ILE A 226 -0.39 2.69 2.23
CA ILE A 226 0.84 2.07 1.75
C ILE A 226 2.00 2.71 2.53
N VAL A 227 2.86 1.90 3.12
CA VAL A 227 4.06 2.37 3.81
C VAL A 227 5.27 2.03 2.95
N ILE A 228 6.00 3.07 2.55
CA ILE A 228 7.22 2.96 1.76
C ILE A 228 8.41 2.84 2.70
N HIS A 229 9.16 1.77 2.51
CA HIS A 229 10.35 1.46 3.28
C HIS A 229 11.61 1.49 2.42
N VAL A 230 12.76 1.74 3.06
CA VAL A 230 14.08 1.35 2.52
C VAL A 230 14.65 0.30 3.46
N THR A 231 15.07 -0.81 2.87
CA THR A 231 15.49 -2.01 3.60
C THR A 231 16.73 -1.80 4.47
N GLN A 232 17.57 -0.81 4.16
CA GLN A 232 18.93 -0.69 4.71
C GLN A 232 19.69 -1.99 4.44
N GLY A 233 19.73 -2.40 3.16
CA GLY A 233 20.29 -3.69 2.75
C GLY A 233 19.91 -4.11 1.33
N SER A 234 20.35 -5.30 0.94
CA SER A 234 20.13 -5.86 -0.40
C SER A 234 18.72 -6.47 -0.57
N TYR A 235 18.25 -6.54 -1.82
CA TYR A 235 16.96 -7.14 -2.19
C TYR A 235 16.83 -8.59 -1.73
N SER A 236 17.84 -9.42 -2.03
CA SER A 236 17.86 -10.82 -1.58
C SER A 236 18.05 -10.95 -0.07
N GLY A 237 18.75 -10.00 0.55
CA GLY A 237 18.90 -9.93 2.01
C GLY A 237 17.56 -9.76 2.70
N ALA A 238 16.75 -8.78 2.28
CA ALA A 238 15.40 -8.55 2.82
C ALA A 238 14.51 -9.79 2.74
N VAL A 239 14.46 -10.43 1.56
CA VAL A 239 13.65 -11.65 1.37
C VAL A 239 14.14 -12.78 2.27
N SER A 240 15.45 -12.98 2.40
CA SER A 240 16.04 -13.97 3.29
C SER A 240 15.76 -13.66 4.76
N TYR A 241 15.81 -12.39 5.14
CA TYR A 241 15.54 -11.94 6.51
C TYR A 241 14.10 -12.27 6.90
N PHE A 242 13.13 -12.02 6.01
CA PHE A 242 11.72 -12.36 6.26
C PHE A 242 11.45 -13.87 6.33
N GLN A 243 12.33 -14.72 5.79
CA GLN A 243 12.27 -16.17 5.94
C GLN A 243 12.84 -16.68 7.27
N ASN A 244 13.63 -15.87 7.98
CA ASN A 244 14.17 -16.22 9.29
C ASN A 244 13.05 -16.09 10.35
N PRO A 245 12.61 -17.19 11.01
CA PRO A 245 11.57 -17.13 12.04
C PRO A 245 11.95 -16.29 13.28
N ALA A 246 13.24 -15.99 13.48
CA ALA A 246 13.71 -15.14 14.56
C ALA A 246 13.65 -13.63 14.23
N ALA A 247 13.40 -13.25 12.96
CA ALA A 247 13.37 -11.85 12.55
C ALA A 247 12.21 -11.07 13.17
N GLN A 248 11.06 -11.72 13.38
CA GLN A 248 9.84 -11.10 13.90
C GLN A 248 9.41 -9.83 13.12
N ALA A 249 9.74 -9.79 11.83
CA ALA A 249 9.45 -8.68 10.93
C ALA A 249 9.15 -9.20 9.51
N SER A 250 8.27 -8.52 8.79
CA SER A 250 7.96 -8.82 7.39
C SER A 250 7.30 -7.64 6.70
N ALA A 251 7.48 -7.54 5.38
CA ALA A 251 6.68 -6.67 4.52
C ALA A 251 5.85 -7.50 3.52
N HIS A 252 4.99 -6.85 2.73
CA HIS A 252 4.22 -7.55 1.70
C HIS A 252 5.05 -7.74 0.44
N TYR A 253 5.85 -6.73 0.08
CA TYR A 253 6.62 -6.70 -1.15
C TYR A 253 8.02 -6.15 -0.93
N VAL A 254 8.99 -6.63 -1.71
CA VAL A 254 10.36 -6.13 -1.79
C VAL A 254 10.68 -5.75 -3.24
N MET A 255 11.38 -4.63 -3.44
CA MET A 255 11.71 -4.02 -4.73
C MET A 255 13.21 -3.93 -4.94
N ARG A 256 13.69 -4.45 -6.08
CA ARG A 256 15.10 -4.40 -6.47
C ARG A 256 15.44 -3.09 -7.16
N SER A 257 16.58 -2.51 -6.78
CA SER A 257 17.06 -1.22 -7.25
C SER A 257 17.43 -1.23 -8.73
N SER A 258 18.12 -2.26 -9.20
CA SER A 258 18.78 -2.24 -10.51
C SER A 258 17.83 -2.33 -11.71
N ASP A 259 16.68 -3.00 -11.55
CA ASP A 259 15.76 -3.28 -12.66
C ASP A 259 14.28 -3.31 -12.27
N GLY A 260 13.94 -3.02 -11.01
CA GLY A 260 12.55 -3.02 -10.53
C GLY A 260 11.94 -4.42 -10.35
N ALA A 261 12.74 -5.49 -10.36
CA ALA A 261 12.23 -6.81 -10.01
C ALA A 261 11.60 -6.80 -8.61
N SER A 262 10.45 -7.45 -8.46
CA SER A 262 9.67 -7.45 -7.22
C SER A 262 9.39 -8.86 -6.71
N THR A 263 9.36 -9.01 -5.39
CA THR A 263 8.98 -10.26 -4.72
C THR A 263 7.91 -9.97 -3.69
N GLN A 264 6.82 -10.73 -3.72
CA GLN A 264 5.82 -10.77 -2.67
C GLN A 264 6.22 -11.79 -1.61
N THR A 265 6.18 -11.38 -0.35
CA THR A 265 6.59 -12.18 0.81
C THR A 265 5.44 -12.46 1.78
N VAL A 266 4.40 -11.64 1.80
CA VAL A 266 3.17 -11.87 2.58
C VAL A 266 1.95 -11.62 1.69
N LEU A 267 0.93 -12.49 1.78
CA LEU A 267 -0.32 -12.32 1.05
C LEU A 267 -1.03 -11.04 1.49
N GLU A 268 -1.68 -10.33 0.57
CA GLU A 268 -2.35 -9.06 0.89
C GLU A 268 -3.53 -9.24 1.87
N ARG A 269 -4.10 -10.45 1.96
CA ARG A 269 -5.14 -10.79 2.94
C ARG A 269 -4.61 -10.88 4.38
N ASP A 270 -3.32 -11.19 4.55
CA ASP A 270 -2.65 -11.40 5.83
C ASP A 270 -1.94 -10.11 6.27
N VAL A 271 -1.61 -9.97 7.56
CA VAL A 271 -1.03 -8.74 8.13
C VAL A 271 0.46 -8.91 8.32
N ALA A 272 1.27 -8.26 7.47
CA ALA A 272 2.73 -8.19 7.64
C ALA A 272 3.12 -7.29 8.83
N TRP A 273 4.28 -7.57 9.44
CA TRP A 273 4.81 -6.86 10.60
C TRP A 273 5.94 -5.92 10.18
N HIS A 274 5.60 -4.77 9.57
CA HIS A 274 6.60 -3.86 8.97
C HIS A 274 6.68 -2.47 9.61
N ALA A 275 5.61 -1.98 10.25
CA ALA A 275 5.49 -0.57 10.62
C ALA A 275 5.81 -0.27 12.10
N GLY A 276 6.16 -1.28 12.91
CA GLY A 276 6.31 -1.10 14.36
C GLY A 276 5.06 -0.61 15.09
N ASN A 277 3.89 -0.62 14.45
CA ASN A 277 2.62 -0.13 14.99
C ASN A 277 1.47 -1.00 14.47
N TRP A 278 0.70 -1.61 15.39
CA TRP A 278 -0.35 -2.57 15.05
C TRP A 278 -1.51 -1.96 14.24
N ASP A 279 -1.92 -0.73 14.55
CA ASP A 279 -2.99 -0.06 13.79
C ASP A 279 -2.58 0.16 12.33
N PHE A 280 -1.30 0.48 12.12
CA PHE A 280 -0.73 0.67 10.78
C PHE A 280 -0.53 -0.68 10.08
N ASN A 281 0.05 -1.68 10.73
CA ASN A 281 0.23 -3.02 10.16
C ASN A 281 -1.10 -3.59 9.64
N THR A 282 -2.17 -3.50 10.44
CA THR A 282 -3.48 -4.06 10.06
C THR A 282 -4.12 -3.33 8.87
N LYS A 283 -3.88 -2.03 8.72
CA LYS A 283 -4.53 -1.17 7.71
C LYS A 283 -3.60 -0.72 6.58
N SER A 284 -2.41 -1.29 6.44
CA SER A 284 -1.47 -0.90 5.40
C SER A 284 -0.76 -2.06 4.70
N PHE A 285 -0.11 -1.70 3.60
CA PHE A 285 0.83 -2.55 2.87
C PHE A 285 2.23 -1.95 2.94
N GLY A 286 3.17 -2.64 3.59
CA GLY A 286 4.60 -2.33 3.53
C GLY A 286 5.24 -2.77 2.21
N ILE A 287 5.99 -1.86 1.58
CA ILE A 287 6.82 -2.10 0.39
C ILE A 287 8.27 -1.72 0.72
N GLU A 288 9.14 -2.72 0.74
CA GLU A 288 10.58 -2.60 0.96
C GLU A 288 11.33 -2.24 -0.33
N HIS A 289 12.24 -1.27 -0.25
CA HIS A 289 13.10 -0.88 -1.36
C HIS A 289 14.55 -1.15 -1.01
N GLU A 290 15.20 -1.98 -1.80
CA GLU A 290 16.64 -2.25 -1.69
C GLU A 290 17.46 -0.96 -1.68
N GLY A 291 18.39 -0.87 -0.73
CA GLY A 291 19.39 0.19 -0.67
C GLY A 291 19.58 0.78 0.72
N PHE A 292 20.21 1.95 0.74
CA PHE A 292 20.58 2.68 1.95
C PHE A 292 20.09 4.13 1.86
N VAL A 293 19.49 4.63 2.94
CA VAL A 293 18.77 5.92 3.01
C VAL A 293 19.62 7.15 2.73
N ASP A 294 20.95 7.03 2.88
CA ASP A 294 21.94 8.09 2.71
C ASP A 294 22.68 8.02 1.36
N ASN A 295 22.33 7.06 0.50
CA ASN A 295 22.96 6.88 -0.79
C ASN A 295 21.94 6.97 -1.95
N PRO A 296 21.86 8.12 -2.65
CA PRO A 296 20.86 8.35 -3.68
C PRO A 296 20.99 7.45 -4.90
N SER A 297 22.14 6.79 -5.10
CA SER A 297 22.35 5.90 -6.25
C SER A 297 21.38 4.71 -6.25
N TRP A 298 20.85 4.31 -5.09
CA TRP A 298 19.88 3.22 -4.93
C TRP A 298 18.49 3.55 -5.47
N PHE A 299 18.10 4.82 -5.53
CA PHE A 299 16.77 5.24 -5.93
C PHE A 299 16.67 5.43 -7.45
N THR A 300 16.69 4.32 -8.18
CA THR A 300 16.65 4.33 -9.65
C THR A 300 15.24 4.55 -10.20
N ASP A 301 15.16 5.04 -11.43
CA ASP A 301 13.88 5.16 -12.16
C ASP A 301 13.16 3.80 -12.32
N ALA A 302 13.92 2.72 -12.53
CA ALA A 302 13.36 1.37 -12.67
C ALA A 302 12.65 0.91 -11.38
N MET A 303 13.29 1.13 -10.22
CA MET A 303 12.69 0.86 -8.91
C MET A 303 11.44 1.72 -8.69
N TYR A 304 11.53 3.02 -8.93
CA TYR A 304 10.39 3.93 -8.75
C TYR A 304 9.19 3.53 -9.60
N ARG A 305 9.41 3.17 -10.87
CA ARG A 305 8.33 2.74 -11.77
C ARG A 305 7.69 1.44 -11.33
N ALA A 306 8.50 0.42 -11.01
CA ALA A 306 7.98 -0.88 -10.60
C ALA A 306 7.20 -0.79 -9.28
N SER A 307 7.74 -0.07 -8.30
CA SER A 307 7.06 0.20 -7.04
C SER A 307 5.77 0.98 -7.24
N ALA A 308 5.79 2.02 -8.09
CA ALA A 308 4.59 2.81 -8.38
C ALA A 308 3.51 2.01 -9.11
N GLN A 309 3.87 1.03 -9.95
CA GLN A 309 2.91 0.11 -10.57
C GLN A 309 2.21 -0.78 -9.54
N LEU A 310 2.97 -1.31 -8.57
CA LEU A 310 2.41 -2.06 -7.43
C LEU A 310 1.53 -1.15 -6.56
N ALA A 311 2.03 0.03 -6.17
CA ALA A 311 1.25 0.95 -5.36
C ALA A 311 -0.04 1.36 -6.09
N ALA A 312 0.01 1.58 -7.40
CA ALA A 312 -1.19 1.82 -8.20
C ALA A 312 -2.15 0.62 -8.23
N SER A 313 -1.67 -0.63 -8.22
CA SER A 313 -2.57 -1.80 -8.11
C SER A 313 -3.22 -1.90 -6.74
N LEU A 314 -2.47 -1.63 -5.66
CA LEU A 314 -3.00 -1.57 -4.30
C LEU A 314 -4.02 -0.44 -4.15
N VAL A 315 -3.70 0.74 -4.66
CA VAL A 315 -4.62 1.88 -4.76
C VAL A 315 -5.90 1.46 -5.49
N ARG A 316 -5.82 0.80 -6.65
CA ARG A 316 -7.04 0.37 -7.38
C ARG A 316 -7.84 -0.70 -6.62
N LYS A 317 -7.15 -1.67 -6.01
CA LYS A 317 -7.79 -2.82 -5.32
C LYS A 317 -8.45 -2.38 -4.01
N TYR A 318 -7.84 -1.43 -3.30
CA TYR A 318 -8.24 -1.01 -1.95
C TYR A 318 -8.68 0.47 -1.84
N SER A 319 -8.81 1.19 -2.97
CA SER A 319 -9.04 2.66 -3.07
C SER A 319 -8.34 3.46 -1.98
N ILE A 320 -7.04 3.23 -1.88
CA ILE A 320 -6.14 4.03 -1.07
C ILE A 320 -6.01 5.39 -1.77
N PRO A 321 -6.35 6.53 -1.13
CA PRO A 321 -6.16 7.84 -1.76
C PRO A 321 -4.70 8.05 -2.19
N ILE A 322 -4.51 8.68 -3.36
CA ILE A 322 -3.18 8.98 -3.88
C ILE A 322 -2.74 10.33 -3.29
N ASP A 323 -2.39 10.32 -2.01
CA ASP A 323 -1.87 11.48 -1.29
C ASP A 323 -0.83 11.05 -0.26
N ARG A 324 -0.18 12.03 0.36
CA ARG A 324 0.86 11.82 1.38
C ARG A 324 0.30 11.49 2.77
N GLN A 325 -1.02 11.43 2.95
CA GLN A 325 -1.65 10.94 4.19
C GLN A 325 -1.87 9.43 4.15
N HIS A 326 -1.94 8.85 2.94
CA HIS A 326 -2.25 7.45 2.72
C HIS A 326 -1.12 6.64 2.09
N ILE A 327 -0.26 7.28 1.29
CA ILE A 327 1.02 6.72 0.86
C ILE A 327 2.07 7.45 1.67
N ILE A 328 2.61 6.79 2.70
CA ILE A 328 3.45 7.40 3.74
C ILE A 328 4.85 6.78 3.76
N SER A 329 5.82 7.47 4.37
CA SER A 329 7.09 6.87 4.78
C SER A 329 6.96 6.10 6.08
N HIS A 330 7.86 5.16 6.33
CA HIS A 330 7.95 4.50 7.63
C HIS A 330 8.22 5.50 8.75
N ASN A 331 9.09 6.50 8.52
CA ASN A 331 9.39 7.56 9.48
C ASN A 331 8.20 8.46 9.86
N GLU A 332 7.07 8.38 9.15
CA GLU A 332 5.82 9.09 9.48
C GLU A 332 4.87 8.22 10.34
N VAL A 333 5.17 6.94 10.54
CA VAL A 333 4.36 6.06 11.38
C VAL A 333 4.53 6.44 12.86
N PRO A 334 3.45 6.73 13.61
CA PRO A 334 3.56 7.08 15.02
C PRO A 334 4.08 5.91 15.87
N ASP A 335 4.89 6.23 16.88
CA ASP A 335 5.23 5.28 17.94
C ASP A 335 3.97 4.99 18.81
N PRO A 336 3.52 3.73 18.92
CA PRO A 336 2.34 3.38 19.70
C PRO A 336 2.51 3.55 21.23
N LEU A 337 3.75 3.64 21.73
CA LEU A 337 4.08 3.72 23.16
C LEU A 337 4.53 5.12 23.59
N ASN A 338 5.03 5.94 22.66
CA ASN A 338 5.55 7.27 22.96
C ASN A 338 4.90 8.34 22.06
N PRO A 339 3.74 8.91 22.47
CA PRO A 339 3.06 9.94 21.70
C PRO A 339 3.96 11.16 21.46
N GLY A 340 4.25 11.46 20.18
CA GLY A 340 5.15 12.54 19.74
C GLY A 340 6.41 12.05 19.02
N LEU A 341 6.72 10.76 19.08
CA LEU A 341 7.75 10.11 18.27
C LEU A 341 7.14 9.40 17.06
N THR A 342 7.94 9.23 16.01
CA THR A 342 7.56 8.59 14.75
C THR A 342 8.65 7.61 14.27
N GLY A 343 8.38 6.88 13.19
CA GLY A 343 9.20 5.75 12.75
C GLY A 343 8.79 4.40 13.36
N GLY A 344 7.54 4.30 13.82
CA GLY A 344 7.07 3.14 14.57
C GLY A 344 7.76 3.01 15.93
N ARG A 345 7.70 1.82 16.53
CA ARG A 345 8.30 1.52 17.83
C ARG A 345 9.81 1.73 17.88
N ASP A 346 10.50 1.50 16.76
CA ASP A 346 11.96 1.48 16.68
C ASP A 346 12.54 2.77 16.06
N HIS A 347 11.68 3.78 15.85
CA HIS A 347 12.04 5.14 15.39
C HIS A 347 12.82 5.17 14.07
N HIS A 348 12.37 4.34 13.13
CA HIS A 348 12.92 4.28 11.79
C HIS A 348 12.92 5.64 11.06
N SER A 349 13.95 5.87 10.25
CA SER A 349 14.14 7.11 9.49
C SER A 349 13.86 6.96 7.99
N ASP A 350 13.62 5.73 7.52
CA ASP A 350 13.44 5.40 6.11
C ASP A 350 12.08 5.92 5.57
N PRO A 351 12.00 6.19 4.25
CA PRO A 351 12.97 5.97 3.17
C PRO A 351 14.08 7.03 3.06
N GLY A 352 14.15 7.97 4.01
CA GLY A 352 15.23 8.95 4.10
C GLY A 352 15.10 10.15 3.16
N PRO A 353 16.06 11.09 3.22
CA PRO A 353 15.97 12.40 2.56
C PRO A 353 16.12 12.34 1.03
N PHE A 354 16.72 11.26 0.50
CA PHE A 354 16.95 11.12 -0.94
C PHE A 354 15.76 10.49 -1.68
N TRP A 355 14.73 10.02 -0.97
CA TRP A 355 13.52 9.53 -1.61
C TRP A 355 12.73 10.68 -2.26
N ASN A 356 12.66 10.67 -3.59
CA ASN A 356 11.94 11.67 -4.35
C ASN A 356 10.42 11.40 -4.37
N TRP A 357 9.72 11.92 -3.35
CA TRP A 357 8.26 11.82 -3.25
C TRP A 357 7.52 12.40 -4.45
N GLY A 358 7.98 13.53 -5.00
CA GLY A 358 7.33 14.16 -6.16
C GLY A 358 7.33 13.25 -7.38
N LEU A 359 8.48 12.65 -7.68
CA LEU A 359 8.63 11.69 -8.76
C LEU A 359 7.79 10.44 -8.51
N TYR A 360 7.91 9.83 -7.33
CA TYR A 360 7.20 8.60 -6.99
C TYR A 360 5.68 8.78 -7.07
N MET A 361 5.14 9.83 -6.44
CA MET A 361 3.71 10.11 -6.47
C MET A 361 3.22 10.43 -7.88
N SER A 362 4.04 11.08 -8.72
CA SER A 362 3.69 11.29 -10.14
C SER A 362 3.55 9.99 -10.91
N TYR A 363 4.41 8.99 -10.65
CA TYR A 363 4.28 7.66 -11.24
C TYR A 363 3.10 6.89 -10.68
N VAL A 364 2.83 6.94 -9.38
CA VAL A 364 1.64 6.29 -8.79
C VAL A 364 0.38 6.87 -9.44
N GLN A 365 0.28 8.20 -9.51
CA GLN A 365 -0.84 8.88 -10.15
C GLN A 365 -0.94 8.51 -11.65
N ALA A 366 0.17 8.47 -12.37
CA ALA A 366 0.18 8.10 -13.78
C ALA A 366 -0.24 6.64 -14.00
N TYR A 367 0.30 5.68 -13.24
CA TYR A 367 -0.06 4.27 -13.36
C TYR A 367 -1.46 3.96 -12.82
N ALA A 368 -1.96 4.73 -11.87
CA ALA A 368 -3.35 4.66 -11.42
C ALA A 368 -4.30 5.27 -12.48
N GLY A 369 -3.95 6.44 -13.03
CA GLY A 369 -4.77 7.22 -13.97
C GLY A 369 -4.74 6.76 -15.43
N SER A 370 -3.66 6.14 -15.90
CA SER A 370 -3.55 5.58 -17.27
C SER A 370 -4.53 4.41 -17.52
N TYR A 371 -5.17 3.90 -16.46
CA TYR A 371 -6.21 2.88 -16.52
C TYR A 371 -7.62 3.41 -16.18
N CYS A 372 -7.75 4.67 -15.73
CA CYS A 372 -9.03 5.22 -15.27
C CYS A 372 -9.52 6.33 -16.22
N SER A 373 -10.25 5.96 -17.28
CA SER A 373 -11.23 6.87 -17.86
C SER A 373 -12.51 6.79 -17.02
N VAL A 374 -12.89 7.91 -16.39
CA VAL A 374 -14.15 8.09 -15.65
C VAL A 374 -15.34 7.38 -16.31
N ASN A 375 -16.10 6.61 -15.52
CA ASN A 375 -17.34 5.91 -15.88
C ASN A 375 -17.54 5.67 -17.38
N GLY A 376 -16.72 4.80 -17.97
CA GLY A 376 -17.00 4.12 -19.24
C GLY A 376 -17.32 5.00 -20.45
N GLY A 377 -16.62 6.13 -20.64
CA GLY A 377 -16.54 6.92 -21.88
C GLY A 377 -17.75 6.88 -22.82
N GLY A 378 -18.59 7.93 -22.78
CA GLY A 378 -19.67 8.18 -23.74
C GLY A 378 -21.08 7.71 -23.33
N SER A 379 -21.19 6.79 -22.36
CA SER A 379 -22.49 6.33 -21.81
C SER A 379 -22.88 7.00 -20.48
N TRP A 380 -22.07 7.92 -19.98
CA TRP A 380 -22.29 8.62 -18.71
C TRP A 380 -22.08 10.12 -18.85
N GLN A 381 -23.04 10.87 -18.33
CA GLN A 381 -22.94 12.30 -18.14
C GLN A 381 -22.44 12.58 -16.72
N ARG A 382 -21.28 13.23 -16.61
CA ARG A 382 -20.82 13.81 -15.35
C ARG A 382 -21.69 15.00 -15.00
N LEU A 383 -22.23 15.03 -13.77
CA LEU A 383 -23.02 16.13 -13.26
C LEU A 383 -22.16 17.06 -12.39
N PRO A 384 -22.54 18.34 -12.25
CA PRO A 384 -21.86 19.25 -11.32
C PRO A 384 -22.04 18.80 -9.87
N GLY A 385 -21.16 19.24 -8.98
CA GLY A 385 -21.24 18.94 -7.54
C GLY A 385 -20.55 17.64 -7.13
N ALA A 386 -20.69 17.34 -5.83
CA ALA A 386 -20.15 16.14 -5.20
C ALA A 386 -21.13 15.61 -4.14
N ALA A 387 -21.18 14.30 -3.93
CA ALA A 387 -22.11 13.64 -3.02
C ALA A 387 -21.52 12.39 -2.37
N TYR A 388 -22.11 11.94 -1.27
CA TYR A 388 -21.87 10.65 -0.64
C TYR A 388 -22.93 9.60 -0.98
N ASP A 389 -24.14 10.03 -1.32
CA ASP A 389 -25.28 9.14 -1.59
C ASP A 389 -26.25 9.79 -2.58
N VAL A 390 -27.00 8.95 -3.31
CA VAL A 390 -28.00 9.38 -4.30
C VAL A 390 -29.28 8.55 -4.19
N GLY A 391 -30.41 9.25 -4.05
CA GLY A 391 -31.74 8.66 -4.02
C GLY A 391 -32.57 9.13 -5.19
N VAL A 392 -33.24 8.20 -5.88
CA VAL A 392 -34.12 8.51 -7.01
C VAL A 392 -35.49 7.90 -6.76
N GLY A 393 -36.52 8.74 -6.78
CA GLY A 393 -37.90 8.30 -6.60
C GLY A 393 -38.53 7.85 -7.91
N SER A 394 -39.64 7.11 -7.82
CA SER A 394 -40.39 6.64 -9.01
C SER A 394 -41.02 7.76 -9.84
N SER A 395 -41.08 8.99 -9.32
CA SER A 395 -41.44 10.21 -10.07
C SER A 395 -40.29 10.76 -10.94
N GLY A 396 -39.06 10.24 -10.77
CA GLY A 396 -37.84 10.79 -11.35
C GLY A 396 -37.22 11.92 -10.53
N SER A 397 -37.83 12.31 -9.40
CA SER A 397 -37.25 13.23 -8.43
C SER A 397 -35.94 12.65 -7.88
N THR A 398 -34.84 13.40 -8.00
CA THR A 398 -33.49 12.94 -7.64
C THR A 398 -32.89 13.83 -6.57
N TRP A 399 -32.41 13.20 -5.51
CA TRP A 399 -31.82 13.84 -4.35
C TRP A 399 -30.45 13.25 -4.05
N VAL A 400 -29.55 14.06 -3.51
CA VAL A 400 -28.23 13.61 -3.06
C VAL A 400 -27.90 14.10 -1.67
N ILE A 401 -27.16 13.29 -0.92
CA ILE A 401 -26.45 13.73 0.27
C ILE A 401 -25.12 14.33 -0.21
N GLY A 402 -24.95 15.63 -0.07
CA GLY A 402 -23.76 16.37 -0.49
C GLY A 402 -22.54 16.08 0.39
N THR A 403 -21.47 16.84 0.18
CA THR A 403 -20.24 16.73 0.98
C THR A 403 -20.06 17.85 2.00
N ASP A 404 -20.95 18.85 2.04
CA ASP A 404 -20.92 19.92 3.05
C ASP A 404 -21.45 19.41 4.39
N PRO A 405 -20.69 19.54 5.49
CA PRO A 405 -21.16 19.17 6.81
C PRO A 405 -22.41 19.97 7.22
N ALA A 406 -23.37 19.29 7.84
CA ALA A 406 -24.59 19.88 8.39
C ALA A 406 -25.01 19.16 9.68
N VAL A 407 -25.84 19.79 10.51
CA VAL A 407 -26.33 19.16 11.74
C VAL A 407 -27.14 17.92 11.38
N GLY A 408 -26.69 16.74 11.82
CA GLY A 408 -27.29 15.46 11.46
C GLY A 408 -26.65 14.75 10.26
N GLY A 409 -25.58 15.30 9.65
CA GLY A 409 -24.80 14.61 8.62
C GLY A 409 -24.21 15.57 7.61
N TYR A 410 -24.67 15.46 6.36
CA TYR A 410 -24.29 16.35 5.27
C TYR A 410 -25.51 16.96 4.60
N GLY A 411 -25.33 18.10 3.92
CA GLY A 411 -26.41 18.84 3.27
C GLY A 411 -27.17 18.01 2.24
N LEU A 412 -28.50 18.17 2.20
CA LEU A 412 -29.36 17.51 1.22
C LEU A 412 -29.61 18.43 0.01
N TYR A 413 -29.52 17.88 -1.21
CA TYR A 413 -29.73 18.64 -2.45
C TYR A 413 -30.70 17.95 -3.40
N HIS A 414 -31.52 18.75 -4.09
CA HIS A 414 -32.46 18.31 -5.12
C HIS A 414 -31.97 18.67 -6.51
N TRP A 415 -32.05 17.75 -7.47
CA TRP A 415 -31.73 18.00 -8.86
C TRP A 415 -32.81 18.83 -9.56
N THR A 416 -32.44 19.95 -10.17
CA THR A 416 -33.38 20.86 -10.87
C THR A 416 -33.48 20.62 -12.37
N GLY A 417 -32.77 19.63 -12.90
CA GLY A 417 -32.60 19.42 -14.35
C GLY A 417 -31.31 20.03 -14.92
N SER A 418 -30.74 21.04 -14.27
CA SER A 418 -29.51 21.71 -14.69
C SER A 418 -28.48 21.89 -13.58
N GLY A 419 -28.88 21.77 -12.31
CA GLY A 419 -28.00 21.90 -11.15
C GLY A 419 -28.64 21.38 -9.87
N TRP A 420 -27.95 21.58 -8.75
CA TRP A 420 -28.38 21.14 -7.43
C TRP A 420 -28.91 22.31 -6.61
N SER A 421 -30.14 22.20 -6.11
CA SER A 421 -30.73 23.15 -5.17
C SER A 421 -30.63 22.60 -3.75
N ARG A 422 -30.03 23.37 -2.84
CA ARG A 422 -29.89 22.97 -1.44
C ARG A 422 -31.26 22.98 -0.73
N SER A 423 -31.51 21.97 0.09
CA SER A 423 -32.64 21.89 1.01
C SER A 423 -32.20 22.18 2.44
N SER A 424 -33.16 22.44 3.33
CA SER A 424 -32.91 22.64 4.77
C SER A 424 -32.52 21.36 5.51
N GLY A 425 -32.72 20.19 4.89
CA GLY A 425 -32.43 18.88 5.48
C GLY A 425 -30.96 18.48 5.43
N ALA A 426 -30.63 17.49 6.27
CA ALA A 426 -29.31 16.88 6.32
C ALA A 426 -29.41 15.39 6.69
N GLY A 427 -28.44 14.60 6.22
CA GLY A 427 -28.38 13.18 6.52
C GLY A 427 -27.12 12.49 6.01
N VAL A 428 -27.09 11.17 6.12
CA VAL A 428 -26.06 10.27 5.59
C VAL A 428 -26.62 9.26 4.58
N ARG A 429 -27.95 9.09 4.54
CA ARG A 429 -28.67 8.35 3.51
C ARG A 429 -29.88 9.12 3.04
N VAL A 430 -30.26 8.93 1.78
CA VAL A 430 -31.49 9.50 1.22
C VAL A 430 -32.30 8.45 0.44
N ALA A 431 -33.59 8.39 0.75
CA ALA A 431 -34.59 7.68 -0.04
C ALA A 431 -35.64 8.68 -0.54
N VAL A 432 -36.33 8.38 -1.64
CA VAL A 432 -37.30 9.31 -2.24
C VAL A 432 -38.60 8.56 -2.48
N ASP A 433 -39.70 9.09 -1.94
CA ASP A 433 -41.01 8.45 -2.06
C ASP A 433 -41.64 8.68 -3.45
N PRO A 434 -42.77 8.01 -3.78
CA PRO A 434 -43.41 8.13 -5.10
C PRO A 434 -43.87 9.55 -5.45
N ALA A 435 -44.12 10.40 -4.45
CA ALA A 435 -44.46 11.80 -4.67
C ALA A 435 -43.23 12.68 -4.91
N GLY A 436 -42.02 12.10 -4.91
CA GLY A 436 -40.76 12.80 -5.05
C GLY A 436 -40.26 13.48 -3.77
N VAL A 437 -40.82 13.11 -2.62
CA VAL A 437 -40.47 13.69 -1.32
C VAL A 437 -39.29 12.93 -0.73
N PRO A 438 -38.22 13.63 -0.30
CA PRO A 438 -37.06 12.98 0.30
C PRO A 438 -37.32 12.57 1.75
N TRP A 439 -36.78 11.40 2.07
CA TRP A 439 -36.60 10.89 3.42
C TRP A 439 -35.10 10.75 3.68
N VAL A 440 -34.65 11.11 4.88
CA VAL A 440 -33.24 11.07 5.26
C VAL A 440 -33.04 10.27 6.54
N VAL A 441 -31.93 9.56 6.58
CA VAL A 441 -31.36 9.00 7.81
C VAL A 441 -30.21 9.92 8.23
N ASN A 442 -30.22 10.40 9.47
CA ASN A 442 -29.14 11.23 10.01
C ASN A 442 -27.99 10.39 10.60
N VAL A 443 -26.89 11.01 11.05
CA VAL A 443 -25.73 10.26 11.61
C VAL A 443 -26.07 9.42 12.84
N ASN A 444 -27.13 9.79 13.57
CA ASN A 444 -27.61 9.09 14.76
C ASN A 444 -28.64 7.99 14.42
N GLY A 445 -28.90 7.77 13.13
CA GLY A 445 -29.90 6.84 12.63
C GLY A 445 -31.33 7.33 12.69
N ASN A 446 -31.60 8.56 13.12
CA ASN A 446 -32.99 9.08 13.14
C ASN A 446 -33.51 9.30 11.72
N ILE A 447 -34.79 8.99 11.54
CA ILE A 447 -35.47 9.07 10.25
C ILE A 447 -36.28 10.36 10.18
N TYR A 448 -36.13 11.12 9.09
CA TYR A 448 -36.94 12.31 8.83
C TYR A 448 -37.51 12.28 7.42
N ARG A 449 -38.74 12.78 7.29
CA ARG A 449 -39.43 12.99 6.01
C ARG A 449 -39.69 14.48 5.82
N LEU A 450 -39.46 14.99 4.61
CA LEU A 450 -39.84 16.36 4.27
C LEU A 450 -41.37 16.48 4.17
N ALA A 451 -41.97 17.40 4.91
CA ALA A 451 -43.41 17.67 4.89
C ALA A 451 -43.74 18.95 4.12
N ALA A 452 -45.04 19.20 3.93
CA ALA A 452 -45.53 20.43 3.33
C ALA A 452 -45.00 21.67 4.10
N GLY A 453 -44.70 22.74 3.36
CA GLY A 453 -44.12 23.97 3.94
C GLY A 453 -42.63 23.89 4.27
N GLY A 454 -41.93 22.80 3.91
CA GLY A 454 -40.47 22.67 4.09
C GLY A 454 -40.05 22.22 5.48
N VAL A 455 -40.99 21.74 6.29
CA VAL A 455 -40.75 21.26 7.66
C VAL A 455 -40.34 19.80 7.64
N TRP A 456 -39.28 19.44 8.37
CA TRP A 456 -38.86 18.05 8.54
C TRP A 456 -39.62 17.39 9.69
N GLN A 457 -40.34 16.32 9.38
CA GLN A 457 -41.06 15.52 10.36
C GLN A 457 -40.23 14.28 10.72
N GLN A 458 -39.96 14.10 12.01
CA GLN A 458 -39.32 12.88 12.47
C GLN A 458 -40.30 11.72 12.38
N VAL A 459 -39.86 10.63 11.76
CA VAL A 459 -40.57 9.36 11.76
C VAL A 459 -40.01 8.51 12.89
N THR A 460 -40.87 8.00 13.78
CA THR A 460 -40.44 7.17 14.90
C THR A 460 -39.67 5.96 14.40
N GLY A 461 -38.53 5.66 15.03
CA GLY A 461 -37.62 4.57 14.64
C GLY A 461 -36.20 5.07 14.37
N ILE A 462 -35.29 4.11 14.19
CA ILE A 462 -33.90 4.37 13.78
C ILE A 462 -33.51 3.39 12.67
N ALA A 463 -32.72 3.88 11.72
CA ALA A 463 -32.26 3.14 10.55
C ALA A 463 -30.80 3.44 10.22
N MET A 464 -30.14 2.52 9.54
CA MET A 464 -28.88 2.73 8.84
C MET A 464 -29.08 2.98 7.34
N ASP A 465 -30.19 2.48 6.79
CA ASP A 465 -30.55 2.64 5.38
C ASP A 465 -32.07 2.56 5.19
N LEU A 466 -32.59 3.18 4.13
CA LEU A 466 -34.03 3.27 3.85
C LEU A 466 -34.32 3.02 2.37
N ALA A 467 -35.44 2.34 2.10
CA ALA A 467 -35.97 2.19 0.75
C ALA A 467 -37.48 2.46 0.73
N ILE A 468 -37.94 3.14 -0.32
CA ILE A 468 -39.35 3.44 -0.53
C ILE A 468 -39.75 2.96 -1.92
N GLY A 469 -40.63 1.97 -1.98
CA GLY A 469 -41.13 1.39 -3.21
C GLY A 469 -42.07 2.35 -3.94
N SER A 470 -42.28 2.12 -5.24
CA SER A 470 -43.16 2.97 -6.04
C SER A 470 -44.64 2.88 -5.63
N ASP A 471 -45.02 1.85 -4.89
CA ASP A 471 -46.32 1.67 -4.26
C ASP A 471 -46.45 2.35 -2.89
N GLY A 472 -45.39 3.03 -2.42
CA GLY A 472 -45.31 3.67 -1.11
C GLY A 472 -44.90 2.74 0.02
N SER A 473 -44.54 1.48 -0.27
CA SER A 473 -43.99 0.57 0.73
C SER A 473 -42.66 1.09 1.29
N THR A 474 -42.57 1.24 2.61
CA THR A 474 -41.37 1.81 3.27
C THR A 474 -40.64 0.73 4.07
N TRP A 475 -39.36 0.57 3.77
CA TRP A 475 -38.48 -0.43 4.35
C TRP A 475 -37.24 0.21 4.95
N ALA A 476 -36.70 -0.42 5.99
CA ALA A 476 -35.49 0.03 6.66
C ALA A 476 -34.54 -1.14 6.95
N ILE A 477 -33.25 -0.86 6.82
CA ILE A 477 -32.23 -1.57 7.58
C ILE A 477 -32.08 -0.80 8.90
N ALA A 478 -32.45 -1.41 10.02
CA ALA A 478 -32.38 -0.81 11.35
C ALA A 478 -30.95 -0.83 11.90
N THR A 479 -30.79 -0.57 13.20
CA THR A 479 -29.48 -0.57 13.88
C THR A 479 -29.28 -1.76 14.82
N ASP A 480 -30.25 -2.68 14.92
CA ASP A 480 -30.11 -3.90 15.73
C ASP A 480 -29.26 -4.94 14.98
N ASP A 481 -28.19 -5.40 15.62
CA ASP A 481 -27.31 -6.44 15.08
C ASP A 481 -28.07 -7.74 14.83
N THR A 482 -27.84 -8.33 13.66
CA THR A 482 -28.40 -9.64 13.30
C THR A 482 -27.48 -10.41 12.35
N LEU A 483 -27.72 -11.70 12.20
CA LEU A 483 -26.91 -12.51 11.29
C LEU A 483 -27.09 -12.00 9.84
N GLY A 484 -25.99 -11.53 9.24
CA GLY A 484 -25.99 -10.90 7.92
C GLY A 484 -26.05 -9.37 7.93
N GLY A 485 -25.92 -8.71 9.09
CA GLY A 485 -25.83 -7.24 9.16
C GLY A 485 -26.76 -6.73 10.25
N PHE A 486 -27.77 -5.95 9.87
CA PHE A 486 -28.74 -5.37 10.79
C PHE A 486 -30.17 -5.76 10.43
N GLY A 487 -31.08 -5.67 11.41
CA GLY A 487 -32.47 -6.08 11.25
C GLY A 487 -33.20 -5.37 10.10
N ILE A 488 -34.04 -6.12 9.39
CA ILE A 488 -34.87 -5.59 8.29
C ILE A 488 -36.26 -5.27 8.84
N TYR A 489 -36.79 -4.08 8.55
CA TYR A 489 -38.10 -3.64 9.04
C TYR A 489 -38.97 -3.09 7.93
N TYR A 490 -40.27 -3.30 8.07
CA TYR A 490 -41.32 -2.79 7.19
C TYR A 490 -42.27 -1.87 7.96
N LEU A 491 -42.55 -0.68 7.42
CA LEU A 491 -43.44 0.28 8.07
C LEU A 491 -44.91 -0.06 7.78
N THR A 492 -45.68 -0.23 8.85
CA THR A 492 -47.13 -0.45 8.81
C THR A 492 -47.90 0.68 9.51
N GLY A 493 -49.22 0.68 9.42
CA GLY A 493 -50.06 1.60 10.20
C GLY A 493 -49.91 1.46 11.72
N ALA A 494 -49.38 0.32 12.20
CA ALA A 494 -49.06 0.07 13.60
C ALA A 494 -47.59 0.39 13.97
N GLY A 495 -46.80 0.93 13.04
CA GLY A 495 -45.37 1.20 13.20
C GLY A 495 -44.47 0.18 12.49
N TRP A 496 -43.17 0.20 12.81
CA TRP A 496 -42.17 -0.69 12.22
C TRP A 496 -42.33 -2.13 12.70
N GLN A 497 -42.49 -3.05 11.75
CA GLN A 497 -42.58 -4.48 11.99
C GLN A 497 -41.29 -5.15 11.52
N ARG A 498 -40.69 -5.98 12.38
CA ARG A 498 -39.46 -6.71 12.04
C ARG A 498 -39.78 -7.80 11.03
N VAL A 499 -38.90 -7.94 10.05
CA VAL A 499 -38.94 -8.96 9.02
C VAL A 499 -37.73 -9.88 9.20
N GLU A 500 -37.88 -11.18 8.94
CA GLU A 500 -36.76 -12.12 9.07
C GLU A 500 -35.57 -11.73 8.18
N GLY A 501 -34.34 -12.02 8.61
CA GLY A 501 -33.12 -11.74 7.86
C GLY A 501 -32.34 -10.53 8.35
N GLY A 502 -31.19 -10.29 7.70
CA GLY A 502 -30.27 -9.20 7.99
C GLY A 502 -29.71 -8.57 6.73
N GLY A 503 -29.50 -7.26 6.76
CA GLY A 503 -29.03 -6.48 5.62
C GLY A 503 -28.11 -5.33 6.02
N THR A 504 -27.42 -4.77 5.04
CA THR A 504 -26.63 -3.54 5.15
C THR A 504 -27.06 -2.50 4.11
N ARG A 505 -27.67 -2.92 3.01
CA ARG A 505 -28.34 -2.04 2.03
C ARG A 505 -29.68 -2.61 1.59
N ILE A 506 -30.61 -1.73 1.27
CA ILE A 506 -31.96 -2.11 0.86
C ILE A 506 -32.46 -1.26 -0.30
N ALA A 507 -33.17 -1.89 -1.24
CA ALA A 507 -33.89 -1.22 -2.30
C ALA A 507 -35.29 -1.79 -2.45
N ALA A 508 -36.26 -0.95 -2.77
CA ALA A 508 -37.65 -1.32 -2.97
C ALA A 508 -38.10 -0.91 -4.38
N GLY A 509 -38.67 -1.87 -5.10
CA GLY A 509 -39.21 -1.72 -6.44
C GLY A 509 -40.74 -1.60 -6.47
N PRO A 510 -41.36 -1.70 -7.66
CA PRO A 510 -42.81 -1.73 -7.79
C PRO A 510 -43.42 -3.02 -7.20
N ASN A 511 -44.67 -2.91 -6.74
CA ASN A 511 -45.47 -4.02 -6.19
C ASN A 511 -44.81 -4.73 -4.98
N GLY A 512 -44.12 -3.98 -4.12
CA GLY A 512 -43.48 -4.52 -2.91
C GLY A 512 -42.28 -5.45 -3.17
N SER A 513 -41.67 -5.41 -4.35
CA SER A 513 -40.40 -6.09 -4.59
C SER A 513 -39.30 -5.47 -3.73
N VAL A 514 -38.60 -6.26 -2.94
CA VAL A 514 -37.55 -5.76 -2.04
C VAL A 514 -36.29 -6.55 -2.28
N TRP A 515 -35.18 -5.85 -2.39
CA TRP A 515 -33.87 -6.45 -2.51
C TRP A 515 -32.96 -5.95 -1.39
N VAL A 516 -32.15 -6.86 -0.87
CA VAL A 516 -31.22 -6.59 0.23
C VAL A 516 -29.84 -7.09 -0.13
N VAL A 517 -28.83 -6.28 0.18
CA VAL A 517 -27.44 -6.71 0.26
C VAL A 517 -27.09 -6.84 1.72
N ASN A 518 -26.47 -7.95 2.11
CA ASN A 518 -26.10 -8.23 3.49
C ASN A 518 -24.61 -7.95 3.76
N SER A 519 -24.15 -8.14 5.00
CA SER A 519 -22.77 -7.82 5.41
C SER A 519 -21.68 -8.67 4.75
N TRP A 520 -22.02 -9.83 4.17
CA TRP A 520 -21.12 -10.64 3.34
C TRP A 520 -21.18 -10.27 1.86
N GLY A 521 -21.99 -9.29 1.50
CA GLY A 521 -22.27 -8.90 0.12
C GLY A 521 -23.27 -9.81 -0.59
N ALA A 522 -23.87 -10.80 0.09
CA ALA A 522 -24.86 -11.67 -0.56
C ALA A 522 -26.14 -10.89 -0.88
N VAL A 523 -26.69 -11.15 -2.07
CA VAL A 523 -27.84 -10.44 -2.62
C VAL A 523 -29.10 -11.28 -2.48
N TYR A 524 -30.12 -10.74 -1.83
CA TYR A 524 -31.40 -11.41 -1.62
C TYR A 524 -32.54 -10.62 -2.25
N GLU A 525 -33.45 -11.34 -2.90
CA GLU A 525 -34.74 -10.82 -3.34
C GLU A 525 -35.84 -11.37 -2.43
N ARG A 526 -36.74 -10.50 -1.97
CA ARG A 526 -37.90 -10.90 -1.18
C ARG A 526 -38.94 -11.56 -2.09
N THR A 527 -39.44 -12.70 -1.63
CA THR A 527 -40.51 -13.48 -2.24
C THR A 527 -41.70 -13.53 -1.29
N THR A 528 -42.83 -14.06 -1.74
CA THR A 528 -44.03 -14.24 -0.90
C THR A 528 -43.81 -15.16 0.30
N THR A 529 -42.80 -16.03 0.27
CA THR A 529 -42.51 -17.03 1.31
C THR A 529 -41.18 -16.80 2.05
N GLY A 530 -40.50 -15.67 1.82
CA GLY A 530 -39.21 -15.35 2.47
C GLY A 530 -38.17 -14.78 1.50
N TRP A 531 -36.88 -15.00 1.76
CA TRP A 531 -35.79 -14.46 0.96
C TRP A 531 -35.18 -15.49 0.01
N ARG A 532 -35.03 -15.11 -1.27
CA ARG A 532 -34.34 -15.91 -2.28
C ARG A 532 -32.96 -15.34 -2.53
N LEU A 533 -31.92 -16.13 -2.27
CA LEU A 533 -30.55 -15.80 -2.64
C LEU A 533 -30.44 -15.69 -4.16
N ARG A 534 -29.84 -14.60 -4.63
CA ARG A 534 -29.50 -14.37 -6.02
C ARG A 534 -27.99 -14.57 -6.20
N PRO A 535 -27.55 -15.19 -7.30
CA PRO A 535 -26.12 -15.43 -7.52
C PRO A 535 -25.37 -14.11 -7.58
N GLY A 536 -24.11 -14.09 -7.15
CA GLY A 536 -23.27 -12.89 -7.14
C GLY A 536 -23.28 -12.15 -5.80
N ALA A 537 -22.64 -10.98 -5.79
CA ALA A 537 -22.46 -10.18 -4.59
C ALA A 537 -22.55 -8.68 -4.88
N GLY A 538 -23.11 -7.93 -3.93
CA GLY A 538 -23.33 -6.49 -3.98
C GLY A 538 -22.65 -5.76 -2.81
N TYR A 539 -22.51 -4.45 -2.99
CA TYR A 539 -22.13 -3.47 -1.98
C TYR A 539 -23.27 -2.49 -1.74
N ASP A 540 -23.96 -2.07 -2.82
CA ASP A 540 -25.12 -1.19 -2.79
C ASP A 540 -26.13 -1.55 -3.89
N ILE A 541 -27.38 -1.11 -3.77
CA ILE A 541 -28.48 -1.54 -4.63
C ILE A 541 -29.50 -0.44 -4.92
N GLY A 542 -29.93 -0.37 -6.18
CA GLY A 542 -30.96 0.57 -6.64
C GLY A 542 -31.96 -0.12 -7.57
N PHE A 543 -33.19 0.36 -7.59
CA PHE A 543 -34.30 -0.27 -8.32
C PHE A 543 -35.13 0.77 -9.07
N ALA A 544 -35.61 0.44 -10.27
CA ALA A 544 -36.52 1.29 -11.07
C ALA A 544 -37.86 0.61 -11.35
N THR A 545 -38.91 1.41 -11.54
CA THR A 545 -40.23 0.89 -11.92
C THR A 545 -40.21 0.30 -13.33
N GLY A 546 -40.61 -0.98 -13.47
CA GLY A 546 -40.78 -1.63 -14.78
C GLY A 546 -39.48 -1.95 -15.55
N ARG A 547 -38.30 -1.70 -14.95
CA ARG A 547 -36.98 -2.01 -15.52
C ARG A 547 -36.10 -2.58 -14.39
N GLY A 548 -35.27 -3.57 -14.70
CA GLY A 548 -34.57 -4.41 -13.71
C GLY A 548 -33.70 -3.68 -12.69
N THR A 549 -33.30 -4.40 -11.63
CA THR A 549 -32.45 -3.91 -10.53
C THR A 549 -31.04 -3.55 -10.99
N THR A 550 -30.43 -2.49 -10.47
CA THR A 550 -29.00 -2.21 -10.63
C THR A 550 -28.28 -2.37 -9.29
N ILE A 551 -27.19 -3.12 -9.28
CA ILE A 551 -26.34 -3.38 -8.11
C ILE A 551 -24.94 -2.82 -8.36
N VAL A 552 -24.43 -2.11 -7.37
CA VAL A 552 -23.00 -1.85 -7.21
C VAL A 552 -22.40 -3.13 -6.64
N GLY A 553 -21.59 -3.85 -7.42
CA GLY A 553 -21.09 -5.19 -7.07
C GLY A 553 -20.05 -5.17 -5.95
N ASN A 554 -19.46 -6.33 -5.61
CA ASN A 554 -18.29 -6.41 -4.72
C ASN A 554 -16.94 -6.28 -5.45
N ASN A 555 -16.95 -6.29 -6.78
CA ASN A 555 -15.76 -6.17 -7.62
C ASN A 555 -15.35 -4.70 -7.72
N ARG A 556 -14.40 -4.28 -6.87
CA ARG A 556 -13.90 -2.90 -6.86
C ARG A 556 -13.11 -2.58 -8.12
N VAL A 557 -13.38 -1.42 -8.71
CA VAL A 557 -12.77 -0.89 -9.94
C VAL A 557 -12.56 0.63 -9.77
N CYS A 558 -11.90 1.32 -10.70
CA CYS A 558 -11.80 2.78 -10.65
C CYS A 558 -13.21 3.42 -10.55
N GLY A 559 -13.45 4.29 -9.57
CA GLY A 559 -14.75 4.93 -9.36
C GLY A 559 -15.67 4.21 -8.35
N GLY A 560 -15.23 3.12 -7.72
CA GLY A 560 -16.02 2.40 -6.71
C GLY A 560 -16.12 0.91 -7.04
N TYR A 561 -17.32 0.36 -7.13
CA TYR A 561 -17.53 -1.02 -7.54
C TYR A 561 -18.31 -1.10 -8.84
N ARG A 562 -18.02 -2.16 -9.61
CA ARG A 562 -18.62 -2.39 -10.93
C ARG A 562 -20.14 -2.48 -10.83
N LEU A 563 -20.83 -1.88 -11.79
CA LEU A 563 -22.29 -1.88 -11.84
C LEU A 563 -22.81 -3.11 -12.60
N TRP A 564 -23.92 -3.67 -12.12
CA TRP A 564 -24.57 -4.84 -12.70
C TRP A 564 -26.08 -4.65 -12.73
N SER A 565 -26.74 -5.04 -13.82
CA SER A 565 -28.20 -5.01 -13.93
C SER A 565 -28.78 -6.42 -14.00
N TRP A 566 -29.80 -6.69 -13.19
CA TRP A 566 -30.55 -7.95 -13.20
C TRP A 566 -31.65 -7.91 -14.24
N ASN A 567 -31.61 -8.82 -15.22
CA ASN A 567 -32.63 -8.92 -16.28
C ASN A 567 -33.79 -9.87 -15.93
N GLY A 568 -33.86 -10.38 -14.70
CA GLY A 568 -34.81 -11.42 -14.29
C GLY A 568 -34.21 -12.83 -14.21
N SER A 569 -33.10 -13.08 -14.91
CA SER A 569 -32.45 -14.41 -14.97
C SER A 569 -30.94 -14.38 -14.74
N SER A 570 -30.26 -13.30 -15.13
CA SER A 570 -28.81 -13.15 -15.01
C SER A 570 -28.40 -11.70 -14.78
N TRP A 571 -27.17 -11.52 -14.29
CA TRP A 571 -26.52 -10.21 -14.16
C TRP A 571 -25.83 -9.83 -15.47
N THR A 572 -26.11 -8.63 -15.93
CA THR A 572 -25.45 -8.01 -17.09
C THR A 572 -24.61 -6.85 -16.61
N SER A 573 -23.36 -6.74 -17.06
CA SER A 573 -22.49 -5.64 -16.63
C SER A 573 -23.00 -4.33 -17.18
N VAL A 574 -23.18 -3.33 -16.32
CA VAL A 574 -23.40 -1.96 -16.73
C VAL A 574 -22.03 -1.27 -16.76
N PRO A 575 -21.60 -0.67 -17.88
CA PRO A 575 -20.35 0.09 -17.92
C PRO A 575 -20.35 1.14 -16.81
N GLY A 576 -19.23 1.29 -16.10
CA GLY A 576 -19.10 2.24 -14.98
C GLY A 576 -18.96 1.58 -13.61
N ALA A 577 -18.86 2.44 -12.59
CA ALA A 577 -18.57 2.12 -11.22
C ALA A 577 -19.14 3.15 -10.25
N GLY A 578 -19.48 2.71 -9.04
CA GLY A 578 -20.08 3.54 -8.00
C GLY A 578 -19.88 3.02 -6.59
N ILE A 579 -20.14 3.87 -5.60
CA ILE A 579 -20.30 3.49 -4.19
C ILE A 579 -21.72 3.73 -3.68
N GLY A 580 -22.51 4.55 -4.40
CA GLY A 580 -23.93 4.76 -4.20
C GLY A 580 -24.67 4.69 -5.53
N VAL A 581 -25.83 4.04 -5.57
CA VAL A 581 -26.63 3.89 -6.79
C VAL A 581 -28.12 4.16 -6.58
N GLY A 582 -28.69 5.00 -7.43
CA GLY A 582 -30.13 5.13 -7.63
C GLY A 582 -30.49 4.80 -9.07
N VAL A 583 -31.74 4.41 -9.34
CA VAL A 583 -32.18 4.14 -10.72
C VAL A 583 -33.45 4.93 -10.99
N ASP A 584 -33.45 5.68 -12.08
CA ASP A 584 -34.62 6.49 -12.46
C ASP A 584 -35.71 5.65 -13.14
N PRO A 585 -36.94 6.19 -13.32
CA PRO A 585 -38.05 5.44 -13.92
C PRO A 585 -37.81 4.98 -15.37
N LEU A 586 -36.80 5.52 -16.06
CA LEU A 586 -36.41 5.08 -17.40
C LEU A 586 -35.36 3.95 -17.34
N GLY A 587 -35.00 3.49 -16.15
CA GLY A 587 -34.00 2.47 -15.91
C GLY A 587 -32.56 2.98 -16.07
N LYS A 588 -32.35 4.31 -16.05
CA LYS A 588 -31.01 4.88 -16.11
C LYS A 588 -30.44 4.97 -14.71
N ALA A 589 -29.21 4.47 -14.55
CA ALA A 589 -28.51 4.53 -13.27
C ALA A 589 -27.98 5.94 -13.00
N TRP A 590 -28.14 6.36 -11.74
CA TRP A 590 -27.51 7.52 -11.13
C TRP A 590 -26.49 7.00 -10.12
N VAL A 591 -25.27 7.49 -10.20
CA VAL A 591 -24.16 6.91 -9.46
C VAL A 591 -23.30 7.98 -8.82
N VAL A 592 -22.99 7.78 -7.55
CA VAL A 592 -21.93 8.49 -6.85
C VAL A 592 -20.71 7.58 -6.84
N ASN A 593 -19.58 8.09 -7.34
CA ASN A 593 -18.32 7.34 -7.39
C ASN A 593 -17.50 7.53 -6.09
N ASP A 594 -16.44 6.75 -5.92
CA ASP A 594 -15.58 6.81 -4.71
C ASP A 594 -14.80 8.14 -4.54
N SER A 595 -14.76 8.98 -5.57
CA SER A 595 -14.26 10.36 -5.54
C SER A 595 -15.38 11.40 -5.35
N GLN A 596 -16.54 10.96 -4.85
CA GLN A 596 -17.76 11.76 -4.66
C GLN A 596 -18.34 12.40 -5.92
N VAL A 597 -17.88 12.04 -7.12
CA VAL A 597 -18.38 12.58 -8.38
C VAL A 597 -19.70 11.91 -8.76
N ILE A 598 -20.66 12.73 -9.18
CA ILE A 598 -22.01 12.30 -9.56
C ILE A 598 -22.08 12.06 -11.07
N TYR A 599 -22.64 10.92 -11.47
CA TYR A 599 -22.88 10.56 -12.86
C TYR A 599 -24.32 10.12 -13.08
N LYS A 600 -24.85 10.45 -14.26
CA LYS A 600 -26.10 9.91 -14.79
C LYS A 600 -25.83 9.15 -16.08
N GLN A 601 -26.39 7.96 -16.21
CA GLN A 601 -26.32 7.19 -17.45
C GLN A 601 -27.15 7.88 -18.55
N VAL A 602 -26.55 8.07 -19.74
CA VAL A 602 -27.23 8.68 -20.91
C VAL A 602 -27.89 7.65 -21.81
#